data_AF-A0A967R3R5-F1
#
_entry.id   AF-A0A967R3R5-F1
#
_cell.length_a   1.000
_cell.length_b   1.000
_cell.length_c   1.000
_cell.angle_alpha   90.00
_cell.angle_beta   90.00
_cell.angle_gamma   90.00
#
_symmetry.space_group_name_H-M   'P 1'
#
loop_
_entity.id
_entity.type
_entity.pdbx_description
1 polymer ?
#
loop_
_entity_poly.entity_id
_entity_poly.type
_entity_poly.pdbx_seq_one_letter_code
_entity_poly.pdbx_strand_id
1 'polypeptide(L)'
;CFLAGDTQLDMMYMPDAIRAAIEVMEADPERLRHRNAFNVTAMQLTPETLAAEIRKHIPDFEIEYDVDPVREAIAQSWPRR
;
A
#
# COMPACT_ATOMS: atom_id res chain seq x y z
N CYS A 1 7.50 6.70 -12.52
CA CYS A 1 6.42 6.03 -11.76
C CYS A 1 5.51 5.37 -12.78
N PHE A 2 5.17 4.09 -12.60
CA PHE A 2 4.38 3.34 -13.58
C PHE A 2 2.86 3.43 -13.36
N LEU A 3 2.43 4.18 -12.35
CA LEU A 3 1.02 4.44 -12.01
C LEU A 3 0.73 5.92 -12.20
N ALA A 4 -0.53 6.28 -12.46
CA ALA A 4 -0.94 7.68 -12.51
C ALA A 4 -0.78 8.36 -11.12
N GLY A 5 -0.68 9.70 -11.14
CA GLY A 5 -0.40 10.49 -9.93
C GLY A 5 -1.46 10.33 -8.83
N ASP A 6 -2.71 10.13 -9.24
CA ASP A 6 -3.90 9.98 -8.41
C ASP A 6 -4.26 8.52 -8.12
N THR A 7 -3.50 7.54 -8.64
CA THR A 7 -3.75 6.12 -8.41
C THR A 7 -3.49 5.76 -6.96
N GLN A 8 -4.58 5.49 -6.24
CA GLN A 8 -4.54 5.16 -4.82
C GLN A 8 -4.34 3.65 -4.61
N LEU A 9 -3.40 3.30 -3.72
CA LEU A 9 -3.14 1.93 -3.31
C LEU A 9 -3.05 1.79 -1.79
N ASP A 10 -3.51 0.65 -1.30
CA ASP A 10 -3.23 0.20 0.06
C ASP A 10 -1.76 -0.21 0.16
N MET A 11 -1.04 0.48 1.04
CA MET A 11 0.38 0.28 1.30
C MET A 11 0.61 -0.06 2.77
N MET A 12 1.71 -0.75 3.05
CA MET A 12 2.14 -1.10 4.39
C MET A 12 3.66 -1.05 4.49
N TYR A 13 4.16 -0.48 5.59
CA TYR A 13 5.60 -0.49 5.84
C TYR A 13 6.06 -1.86 6.36
N MET A 14 7.25 -2.30 5.96
CA MET A 14 7.73 -3.66 6.19
C MET A 14 7.68 -4.12 7.68
N PRO A 15 8.06 -3.30 8.67
CA PRO A 15 7.96 -3.68 10.09
C PRO A 15 6.53 -4.01 10.53
N ASP A 16 5.53 -3.28 10.01
CA ASP A 16 4.13 -3.55 10.31
C ASP A 16 3.64 -4.84 9.65
N ALA A 17 4.13 -5.14 8.44
CA ALA A 17 3.81 -6.40 7.76
C ALA A 17 4.38 -7.61 8.52
N ILE A 18 5.63 -7.51 8.99
CA ILE A 18 6.28 -8.55 9.79
C ILE A 18 5.52 -8.73 11.12
N ARG A 19 5.21 -7.62 11.80
CA ARG A 19 4.45 -7.66 13.05
C ARG A 19 3.08 -8.29 12.86
N ALA A 20 2.33 -7.88 11.84
CA ALA A 20 1.00 -8.43 11.55
C ALA A 20 1.07 -9.94 11.26
N ALA A 21 2.08 -10.41 10.52
CA ALA A 21 2.28 -11.82 10.26
C ALA A 21 2.54 -12.61 11.57
N ILE A 22 3.40 -12.10 12.46
CA ILE A 22 3.68 -12.71 13.77
C ILE A 22 2.42 -12.73 14.64
N GLU A 23 1.70 -11.60 14.74
CA GLU A 23 0.48 -11.49 15.53
C GLU A 23 -0.60 -12.49 15.08
N VAL A 24 -0.75 -12.73 13.78
CA VAL A 24 -1.68 -13.73 13.24
C VAL A 24 -1.22 -15.16 13.57
N MET A 25 0.09 -15.44 13.52
CA MET A 25 0.62 -16.77 13.86
C MET A 25 0.51 -17.10 15.35
N GLU A 26 0.62 -16.10 16.23
CA GLU A 26 0.56 -16.27 17.69
C GLU A 26 -0.85 -16.09 18.27
N ALA A 27 -1.81 -15.64 17.47
CA ALA A 27 -3.18 -15.45 17.91
C ALA A 27 -3.84 -16.77 18.34
N ASP A 28 -4.62 -16.70 19.42
CA ASP A 28 -5.46 -17.81 19.89
C ASP A 28 -6.37 -18.31 18.74
N PRO A 29 -6.24 -19.59 18.32
CA PRO A 29 -7.01 -20.17 17.24
C PRO A 29 -8.53 -20.05 17.41
N GLU A 30 -9.04 -20.03 18.64
CA GLU A 30 -10.48 -19.91 18.91
C GLU A 30 -11.03 -18.52 18.54
N ARG A 31 -10.17 -17.51 18.52
CA ARG A 31 -10.53 -16.13 18.16
C ARG A 31 -10.51 -15.91 16.64
N LEU A 32 -9.81 -16.76 15.89
CA LEU A 32 -9.71 -16.66 14.43
C LEU A 32 -10.95 -17.33 13.79
N ARG A 33 -12.07 -16.60 13.73
CA ARG A 33 -13.32 -17.11 13.11
C ARG A 33 -13.20 -17.33 11.60
N HIS A 34 -12.39 -16.52 10.92
CA HIS A 34 -12.18 -16.58 9.47
C HIS A 34 -10.72 -16.95 9.14
N ARG A 35 -10.40 -18.25 9.12
CA ARG A 35 -9.02 -18.77 9.01
C ARG A 35 -8.50 -18.96 7.58
N ASN A 36 -8.96 -18.13 6.64
CA ASN A 36 -8.52 -18.24 5.23
C ASN A 36 -7.58 -17.10 4.87
N ALA A 37 -8.10 -15.87 4.91
CA ALA A 37 -7.33 -14.68 4.62
C ALA A 37 -7.83 -13.52 5.49
N PHE A 38 -6.89 -12.73 5.99
CA PHE A 38 -7.16 -11.46 6.66
C PHE A 38 -6.59 -10.34 5.80
N ASN A 39 -7.44 -9.40 5.39
CA ASN A 39 -6.98 -8.18 4.73
C ASN A 39 -6.45 -7.24 5.81
N VAL A 40 -5.14 -6.99 5.81
CA VAL A 40 -4.47 -6.06 6.73
C VAL A 40 -4.00 -4.87 5.91
N THR A 41 -4.46 -3.67 6.25
CA THR A 41 -4.08 -2.42 5.58
C THR A 41 -3.44 -1.48 6.61
N ALA A 42 -2.55 -0.59 6.18
CA ALA A 42 -1.92 0.40 7.06
C ALA A 42 -2.17 1.83 6.59
N MET A 43 -1.88 2.13 5.33
CA MET A 43 -2.03 3.49 4.79
C MET A 43 -2.46 3.45 3.33
N GLN A 44 -3.34 4.38 2.93
CA GLN A 44 -3.69 4.60 1.54
C GLN A 44 -2.86 5.76 0.99
N LEU A 45 -2.11 5.52 -0.08
CA LEU A 45 -1.22 6.52 -0.66
C LEU A 45 -1.41 6.60 -2.17
N THR A 46 -1.28 7.82 -2.69
CA THR A 46 -1.09 8.06 -4.12
C THR A 46 0.38 8.40 -4.39
N PRO A 47 0.91 8.13 -5.59
CA PRO A 47 2.25 8.56 -5.98
C PRO A 47 2.50 10.05 -5.75
N GLU A 48 1.51 10.91 -5.99
CA GLU A 48 1.62 12.35 -5.71
C GLU A 48 1.79 12.67 -4.23
N THR A 49 0.99 12.04 -3.36
CA THR A 49 1.07 12.24 -1.90
C THR A 49 2.43 11.79 -1.38
N LEU A 50 2.92 10.64 -1.87
CA LEU A 50 4.22 10.12 -1.50
C LEU A 50 5.36 11.04 -2.00
N ALA A 51 5.30 11.51 -3.25
CA ALA A 51 6.28 12.44 -3.78
C ALA A 51 6.30 13.76 -3.00
N ALA A 52 5.14 14.29 -2.61
CA ALA A 52 5.04 15.48 -1.78
C ALA A 52 5.67 15.27 -0.39
N GLU A 53 5.51 14.09 0.22
CA GLU A 53 6.15 13.77 1.49
C GLU A 53 7.68 13.66 1.33
N ILE A 54 8.16 13.02 0.26
CA ILE A 54 9.60 12.95 -0.05
C ILE A 54 10.18 14.35 -0.23
N ARG A 55 9.46 15.27 -0.90
CA ARG A 55 9.92 16.65 -1.11
C ARG A 55 10.14 17.45 0.18
N LYS A 56 9.45 17.10 1.28
CA LYS A 56 9.71 17.73 2.58
C LYS A 56 11.11 17.43 3.12
N HIS A 57 11.68 16.30 2.70
CA HIS A 57 13.02 15.85 3.10
C HIS A 57 14.06 16.09 2.01
N ILE A 58 13.67 16.05 0.73
CA ILE A 58 14.52 16.27 -0.44
C ILE A 58 13.79 17.23 -1.39
N PRO A 59 13.98 18.56 -1.23
CA PRO A 59 13.19 19.57 -1.97
C PRO A 59 13.26 19.47 -3.49
N ASP A 60 14.41 19.06 -4.03
CA ASP A 60 14.65 18.94 -5.48
C ASP A 60 14.17 17.59 -6.06
N PHE A 61 13.40 16.80 -5.29
CA PHE A 61 12.87 15.54 -5.76
C PHE A 61 11.82 15.73 -6.86
N GLU A 62 12.14 15.22 -8.04
CA GLU A 62 11.26 15.15 -9.20
C GLU A 62 10.75 13.71 -9.41
N ILE A 63 9.51 13.61 -9.90
CA ILE A 63 8.87 12.34 -10.23
C ILE A 63 8.30 12.45 -11.65
N GLU A 64 8.72 11.54 -12.52
CA GLU A 64 8.15 11.38 -13.87
C GLU A 64 7.14 10.23 -13.86
N TYR A 65 6.10 10.35 -14.67
CA TYR A 65 5.03 9.35 -14.79
C TYR A 65 5.07 8.71 -16.18
N ASP A 66 5.47 7.44 -16.22
CA ASP A 66 5.49 6.61 -17.42
C ASP A 66 4.50 5.47 -17.19
N VAL A 67 3.22 5.78 -17.39
CA VAL A 67 2.11 4.93 -16.94
C VAL A 67 2.05 3.67 -17.79
N ASP A 68 2.20 2.52 -17.12
CA ASP A 68 1.99 1.21 -17.73
C ASP A 68 0.50 0.86 -17.65
N PRO A 69 -0.22 0.75 -18.79
CA PRO A 69 -1.67 0.50 -18.78
C PRO A 69 -2.07 -0.79 -18.09
N VAL A 70 -1.21 -1.83 -18.12
CA VAL A 70 -1.50 -3.12 -17.49
C VAL A 70 -1.41 -2.99 -15.97
N ARG A 71 -0.36 -2.34 -15.47
CA ARG A 71 -0.17 -2.14 -14.01
C ARG A 71 -1.18 -1.17 -13.45
N GLU A 72 -1.52 -0.13 -14.20
CA GLU A 72 -2.56 0.83 -13.84
C GLU A 72 -3.92 0.14 -13.72
N ALA A 73 -4.31 -0.70 -14.69
CA ALA A 73 -5.55 -1.45 -14.63
C ALA A 73 -5.62 -2.39 -13.41
N ILE A 74 -4.50 -3.04 -13.07
CA ILE A 74 -4.40 -3.85 -11.84
C ILE A 74 -4.58 -2.96 -10.61
N ALA A 75 -3.90 -1.82 -10.53
CA ALA A 75 -4.01 -0.90 -9.40
C ALA A 75 -5.44 -0.36 -9.24
N GLN A 76 -6.12 -0.01 -10.33
CA GLN A 76 -7.50 0.45 -10.33
C GLN A 76 -8.52 -0.64 -9.94
N SER A 77 -8.17 -1.92 -10.07
CA SER A 77 -9.03 -3.02 -9.63
C SER A 77 -9.06 -3.20 -8.11
N TRP A 78 -8.12 -2.59 -7.38
CA TRP A 78 -8.12 -2.64 -5.93
C TRP A 78 -9.29 -1.82 -5.36
N PRO A 79 -9.96 -2.34 -4.31
CA PRO A 79 -11.10 -1.65 -3.70
C PRO A 79 -10.64 -0.32 -3.08
N ARG A 80 -11.26 0.78 -3.51
CA ARG A 80 -11.10 2.10 -2.88
C ARG A 80 -12.02 2.17 -1.67
N ARG A 81 -11.50 2.59 -0.51
CA ARG A 81 -12.28 2.73 0.71
C ARG A 81 -12.22 4.15 1.26
#